data_AF-A0A1B0ZEU7-F1
#
_entry.id   AF-A0A1B0ZEU7-F1
#
_cell.length_a   1.000
_cell.length_b   1.000
_cell.length_c   1.000
_cell.angle_alpha   90.00
_cell.angle_beta   90.00
_cell.angle_gamma   90.00
#
_symmetry.space_group_name_H-M   'P 1'
#
loop_
_entity.id
_entity.type
_entity.pdbx_description
1 polymer ?
#
loop_
_entity_poly.entity_id
_entity_poly.type
_entity_poly.pdbx_seq_one_letter_code
_entity_poly.pdbx_strand_id
1 'polypeptide(L)'
;MTRISRGYIARRRRTKMRSFASGRARSNLTRTMTQQQIKALDSAHRDRDRQKRNFRSLWITRINAVIRKLWVSYSYSRFIHDLYKRGVLLNRKILSQVAIFNKNSLYIVSNKNMIFNEIIKEGVGLVHQ
;
A
#
# COMPACT_ATOMS: atom_id res chain seq x y z
N MET A 1 3.55 -30.53 -53.13
CA MET A 1 3.75 -29.63 -51.98
C MET A 1 5.22 -29.68 -51.56
N THR A 2 5.85 -28.53 -51.33
CA THR A 2 7.26 -28.43 -50.92
C THR A 2 7.42 -28.56 -49.41
N ARG A 3 8.31 -29.45 -48.94
CA ARG A 3 8.61 -29.63 -47.52
C ARG A 3 9.39 -28.43 -46.96
N ILE A 4 8.82 -27.72 -45.99
CA ILE A 4 9.48 -26.59 -45.32
C ILE A 4 10.02 -27.03 -43.96
N SER A 5 11.31 -26.77 -43.69
CA SER A 5 11.92 -27.09 -42.40
C SER A 5 11.66 -26.00 -41.35
N ARG A 6 11.56 -26.40 -40.08
CA ARG A 6 11.31 -25.48 -38.94
C ARG A 6 12.47 -24.52 -38.61
N GLY A 7 13.67 -24.77 -39.14
CA GLY A 7 14.87 -23.94 -38.96
C GLY A 7 15.17 -23.50 -37.52
N TYR A 8 15.67 -22.27 -37.37
CA TYR A 8 16.10 -21.70 -36.09
C TYR A 8 14.95 -21.14 -35.23
N ILE A 9 13.72 -21.05 -35.76
CA ILE A 9 12.57 -20.42 -35.10
C ILE A 9 12.31 -21.06 -33.73
N ALA A 10 12.36 -22.39 -33.67
CA ALA A 10 12.17 -23.15 -32.43
C ALA A 10 13.31 -22.93 -31.41
N ARG A 11 14.54 -22.64 -31.89
CA ARG A 11 15.69 -22.33 -31.02
C ARG A 11 15.55 -20.92 -30.44
N ARG A 12 15.23 -19.94 -31.29
CA ARG A 12 15.02 -18.53 -30.88
C ARG A 12 13.95 -18.40 -29.79
N ARG A 13 12.81 -19.10 -29.94
CA ARG A 13 11.75 -19.14 -28.91
C ARG A 13 12.28 -19.67 -27.56
N ARG A 14 13.00 -20.79 -27.57
CA ARG A 14 13.59 -21.38 -26.35
C ARG A 14 14.63 -20.48 -25.70
N THR A 15 15.48 -19.81 -26.48
CA THR A 15 16.48 -18.86 -25.95
C THR A 15 15.81 -17.67 -25.26
N LYS A 16 14.75 -17.09 -25.86
CA LYS A 16 13.97 -15.99 -25.26
C LYS A 16 13.29 -16.41 -23.95
N MET A 17 12.78 -17.63 -23.88
CA MET A 17 12.18 -18.14 -22.64
C MET A 17 13.24 -18.44 -21.58
N ARG A 18 14.42 -18.93 -21.99
CA ARG A 18 15.55 -19.17 -21.07
C ARG A 18 16.07 -17.89 -20.44
N SER A 19 16.13 -16.79 -21.19
CA SER A 19 16.52 -15.48 -20.61
C SER A 19 15.52 -14.98 -19.57
N PHE A 20 14.22 -15.30 -19.70
CA PHE A 20 13.22 -14.97 -18.68
C PHE A 20 13.37 -15.82 -17.40
N ALA A 21 13.83 -17.06 -17.54
CA ALA A 21 13.95 -18.03 -16.46
C ALA A 21 15.37 -18.15 -15.89
N SER A 22 16.31 -17.28 -16.29
CA SER A 22 17.68 -17.32 -15.81
C SER A 22 17.75 -17.20 -14.29
N GLY A 23 18.65 -17.96 -13.66
CA GLY A 23 18.81 -17.97 -12.20
C GLY A 23 17.77 -18.80 -11.43
N ARG A 24 16.84 -19.47 -12.12
CA ARG A 24 15.88 -20.39 -11.50
C ARG A 24 16.38 -21.84 -11.60
N ALA A 25 16.22 -22.63 -10.53
CA ALA A 25 16.63 -24.03 -10.48
C ALA A 25 16.02 -24.94 -11.58
N ARG A 26 14.93 -24.51 -12.24
CA ARG A 26 14.28 -25.23 -13.35
C ARG A 26 14.55 -24.62 -14.74
N SER A 27 15.62 -23.84 -14.90
CA SER A 27 15.98 -23.17 -16.18
C SER A 27 16.50 -24.12 -17.27
N ASN A 28 16.88 -25.35 -16.90
CA ASN A 28 17.53 -26.29 -17.81
C ASN A 28 16.54 -27.00 -18.74
N LEU A 29 15.42 -27.48 -18.20
CA LEU A 29 14.39 -28.20 -18.96
C LEU A 29 13.36 -27.22 -19.55
N THR A 30 13.24 -27.24 -20.87
CA THR A 30 12.36 -26.30 -21.59
C THR A 30 10.89 -26.43 -21.20
N ARG A 31 10.38 -27.64 -20.99
CA ARG A 31 8.99 -27.89 -20.58
C ARG A 31 8.70 -27.30 -19.19
N THR A 32 9.57 -27.56 -18.22
CA THR A 32 9.42 -27.07 -16.84
C THR A 32 9.55 -25.55 -16.79
N MET A 33 10.49 -24.99 -17.55
CA MET A 33 10.68 -23.55 -17.70
C MET A 33 9.41 -22.86 -18.22
N THR A 34 8.78 -23.41 -19.26
CA THR A 34 7.51 -22.87 -19.79
C THR A 34 6.41 -22.84 -18.73
N GLN A 35 6.25 -23.93 -17.98
CA GLN A 35 5.25 -24.00 -16.90
C GLN A 35 5.52 -22.96 -15.81
N GLN A 36 6.78 -22.76 -15.43
CA GLN A 36 7.15 -21.74 -14.45
C GLN A 36 6.91 -20.33 -14.97
N GLN A 37 7.21 -20.06 -16.23
CA GLN A 37 6.98 -18.76 -16.84
C GLN A 37 5.49 -18.39 -16.80
N ILE A 38 4.61 -19.32 -17.18
CA ILE A 38 3.16 -19.10 -17.13
C ILE A 38 2.71 -18.79 -15.70
N LYS A 39 3.14 -19.59 -14.71
CA LYS A 39 2.82 -19.36 -13.29
C LYS A 39 3.37 -18.04 -12.75
N ALA A 40 4.56 -17.64 -13.19
CA ALA A 40 5.19 -16.39 -12.78
C ALA A 40 4.45 -15.18 -13.34
N LEU A 41 4.02 -15.23 -14.60
CA LEU A 41 3.25 -14.16 -15.23
C LEU A 41 1.87 -14.02 -14.60
N ASP A 42 1.17 -15.13 -14.33
CA ASP A 42 -0.10 -15.12 -13.61
C ASP A 42 0.05 -14.49 -12.21
N SER A 43 1.04 -14.95 -11.45
CA SER A 43 1.31 -14.40 -10.11
C SER A 43 1.67 -12.92 -10.16
N ALA A 44 2.52 -12.49 -11.10
CA ALA A 44 2.86 -11.08 -11.28
C ALA A 44 1.65 -10.22 -11.68
N HIS A 45 0.68 -10.76 -12.41
CA HIS A 45 -0.56 -10.06 -12.71
C HIS A 45 -1.42 -9.90 -11.46
N ARG A 46 -1.70 -11.00 -10.76
CA ARG A 46 -2.46 -11.00 -9.50
C ARG A 46 -1.83 -10.11 -8.42
N ASP A 47 -0.51 -10.16 -8.28
CA ASP A 47 0.21 -9.47 -7.22
C ASP A 47 0.29 -7.95 -7.45
N ARG A 48 0.20 -7.46 -8.70
CA ARG A 48 0.09 -6.01 -8.98
C ARG A 48 -1.14 -5.39 -8.32
N ASP A 49 -2.26 -6.10 -8.30
CA ASP A 49 -3.48 -5.63 -7.63
C ASP A 49 -3.44 -5.87 -6.13
N ARG A 50 -2.87 -6.99 -5.68
CA ARG A 50 -2.67 -7.28 -4.26
C ARG A 50 -1.73 -6.25 -3.61
N GLN A 51 -0.70 -5.79 -4.32
CA GLN A 51 0.26 -4.80 -3.83
C GLN A 51 -0.43 -3.49 -3.40
N LYS A 52 -1.44 -3.04 -4.16
CA LYS A 52 -2.25 -1.86 -3.81
C LYS A 52 -2.95 -2.02 -2.46
N ARG A 53 -3.50 -3.22 -2.19
CA ARG A 53 -4.16 -3.56 -0.91
C ARG A 53 -3.15 -3.69 0.23
N ASN A 54 -2.02 -4.35 -0.03
CA ASN A 54 -0.95 -4.55 0.96
C ASN A 54 -0.37 -3.22 1.43
N PHE A 55 -0.08 -2.29 0.52
CA PHE A 55 0.41 -0.96 0.89
C PHE A 55 -0.63 -0.16 1.68
N ARG A 56 -1.90 -0.23 1.29
CA ARG A 56 -2.97 0.43 2.06
C ARG A 56 -3.05 -0.12 3.48
N SER A 57 -3.01 -1.44 3.65
CA SER A 57 -2.99 -2.10 4.96
C SER A 57 -1.78 -1.63 5.79
N LEU A 58 -0.59 -1.62 5.18
CA LEU A 58 0.64 -1.15 5.82
C LEU A 58 0.52 0.31 6.30
N TRP A 59 -0.01 1.21 5.48
CA TRP A 59 -0.20 2.61 5.87
C TRP A 59 -1.16 2.76 7.04
N ILE A 60 -2.26 2.00 7.05
CA ILE A 60 -3.22 2.00 8.17
C ILE A 60 -2.55 1.52 9.45
N THR A 61 -1.82 0.41 9.40
CA THR A 61 -1.10 -0.14 10.56
C THR A 61 -0.08 0.87 11.11
N ARG A 62 0.68 1.52 10.23
CA ARG A 62 1.65 2.56 10.62
C ARG A 62 0.98 3.76 11.31
N ILE A 63 -0.10 4.28 10.73
CA ILE A 63 -0.85 5.41 11.31
C ILE A 63 -1.44 5.01 12.67
N ASN A 64 -2.04 3.82 12.76
CA ASN A 64 -2.64 3.32 14.00
C ASN A 64 -1.61 3.16 15.12
N ALA A 65 -0.41 2.66 14.80
CA ALA A 65 0.67 2.54 15.77
C ALA A 65 1.11 3.90 16.34
N VAL A 66 1.21 4.93 15.49
CA VAL A 66 1.58 6.28 15.93
C VAL A 66 0.46 6.93 16.76
N ILE A 67 -0.80 6.80 16.33
CA ILE A 67 -1.96 7.32 17.07
C ILE A 67 -2.03 6.71 18.48
N ARG A 68 -1.90 5.38 18.59
CA ARG A 68 -1.95 4.69 19.89
C ARG A 68 -0.83 5.12 20.82
N LYS A 69 0.33 5.54 20.29
CA LYS A 69 1.45 6.04 21.07
C LYS A 69 1.21 7.46 21.60
N LEU A 70 0.53 8.30 20.82
CA LEU A 70 0.24 9.70 21.19
C LEU A 70 -0.98 9.81 22.12
N TRP A 71 -2.03 9.04 21.85
CA TRP A 71 -3.29 9.12 22.58
C TRP A 71 -3.80 7.71 22.91
N VAL A 72 -3.87 7.39 24.20
CA VAL A 72 -4.22 6.03 24.68
C VAL A 72 -5.65 5.62 24.31
N SER A 73 -6.60 6.58 24.33
CA SER A 73 -8.03 6.32 24.07
C SER A 73 -8.47 6.61 22.62
N TYR A 74 -7.54 6.99 21.73
CA TYR A 74 -7.88 7.40 20.37
C TYR A 74 -7.58 6.28 19.36
N SER A 75 -8.48 6.09 18.40
CA SER A 75 -8.39 5.02 17.41
C SER A 75 -8.28 5.59 16.00
N TYR A 76 -7.68 4.82 15.10
CA TYR A 76 -7.57 5.17 13.68
C TYR A 76 -8.92 5.55 13.04
N SER A 77 -10.01 4.86 13.38
CA SER A 77 -11.34 5.13 12.83
C SER A 77 -11.86 6.51 13.22
N ARG A 78 -11.69 6.91 14.49
CA ARG A 78 -12.06 8.25 14.98
C ARG A 78 -11.20 9.32 14.32
N PHE A 79 -9.90 9.08 14.21
CA PHE A 79 -8.98 9.98 13.52
C PHE A 79 -9.39 10.27 12.07
N ILE A 80 -9.69 9.22 11.31
CA ILE A 80 -10.10 9.40 9.91
C ILE A 80 -11.45 10.12 9.82
N HIS A 81 -12.41 9.77 10.67
CA HIS A 81 -13.71 10.44 10.71
C HIS A 81 -13.55 11.95 10.97
N ASP A 82 -12.71 12.31 11.94
CA ASP A 82 -12.42 13.70 12.31
C ASP A 82 -11.70 14.47 11.19
N LEU A 83 -10.84 13.80 10.40
CA LEU A 83 -10.23 14.40 9.21
C LEU A 83 -11.26 14.70 8.11
N TYR A 84 -12.20 13.77 7.85
CA TYR A 84 -13.26 13.97 6.85
C TYR A 84 -14.23 15.07 7.26
N LYS A 85 -14.64 15.12 8.54
CA LYS A 85 -15.54 16.17 9.07
C LYS A 85 -14.97 17.59 8.85
N ARG A 86 -13.65 17.70 8.70
CA ARG A 86 -12.94 18.99 8.53
C ARG A 86 -12.53 19.29 7.10
N GLY A 87 -12.87 18.43 6.14
CA GLY A 87 -12.50 18.62 4.74
C GLY A 87 -11.01 18.41 4.44
N VAL A 88 -10.24 17.77 5.35
CA VAL A 88 -8.82 17.48 5.10
C VAL A 88 -8.71 16.19 4.30
N LEU A 89 -8.71 16.32 2.97
CA LEU A 89 -8.68 15.20 2.01
C LEU A 89 -7.28 14.63 1.79
N LEU A 90 -6.57 14.27 2.87
CA LEU A 90 -5.23 13.68 2.78
C LEU A 90 -5.30 12.17 2.49
N ASN A 91 -4.48 11.73 1.54
CA ASN A 91 -4.31 10.31 1.26
C ASN A 91 -3.52 9.62 2.40
N ARG A 92 -3.89 8.38 2.70
CA ARG A 92 -3.27 7.53 3.73
C ARG A 92 -1.79 7.28 3.48
N LYS A 93 -1.34 7.31 2.21
CA LYS A 93 0.08 7.27 1.85
C LYS A 93 0.85 8.43 2.49
N ILE A 94 0.38 9.66 2.26
CA ILE A 94 1.01 10.88 2.76
C ILE A 94 0.93 10.91 4.28
N LEU A 95 -0.23 10.59 4.84
CA LEU A 95 -0.44 10.53 6.28
C LEU A 95 0.51 9.53 6.97
N SER A 96 0.70 8.34 6.39
CA SER A 96 1.67 7.36 6.91
C SER A 96 3.11 7.84 6.79
N GLN A 97 3.44 8.62 5.75
CA GLN A 97 4.79 9.16 5.58
C GLN A 97 5.07 10.24 6.64
N VAL A 98 4.14 11.19 6.80
CA VAL A 98 4.22 12.24 7.82
C VAL A 98 4.35 11.63 9.22
N ALA A 99 3.58 10.57 9.50
CA ALA A 99 3.64 9.84 10.77
C ALA A 99 5.03 9.27 11.11
N ILE A 100 5.80 8.87 10.09
CA ILE A 100 7.15 8.33 10.27
C ILE A 100 8.16 9.47 10.42
N PHE A 101 8.12 10.46 9.53
CA PHE A 101 9.14 11.51 9.44
C PHE A 101 9.02 12.57 10.54
N ASN A 102 7.80 12.93 10.94
CA ASN A 102 7.59 13.96 11.94
C ASN A 102 6.39 13.63 12.84
N LYS A 103 6.69 12.99 13.97
CA LYS A 103 5.68 12.62 14.98
C LYS A 103 4.92 13.84 15.54
N ASN A 104 5.58 14.99 15.63
CA ASN A 104 4.98 16.23 16.15
C ASN A 104 4.02 16.88 15.13
N SER A 105 4.25 16.69 13.83
CA SER A 105 3.37 17.22 12.79
C SER A 105 1.97 16.58 12.83
N LEU A 106 1.88 15.30 13.17
CA LEU A 106 0.60 14.60 13.31
C LEU A 106 -0.22 15.12 14.50
N TYR A 107 0.46 15.56 15.55
CA TYR A 107 -0.14 16.31 16.64
C TYR A 107 -0.71 17.63 16.14
N ILE A 108 0.05 18.46 15.39
CA ILE A 108 -0.43 19.76 14.86
C ILE A 108 -1.65 19.61 13.93
N VAL A 109 -1.67 18.60 13.06
CA VAL A 109 -2.83 18.30 12.20
C VAL A 109 -4.08 17.96 13.03
N SER A 110 -3.88 17.40 14.23
CA SER A 110 -4.94 17.18 15.21
C SER A 110 -5.11 18.34 16.20
N ASN A 111 -4.14 19.24 16.37
CA ASN A 111 -4.18 20.23 17.45
C ASN A 111 -4.98 21.47 17.08
N LYS A 112 -5.35 21.65 15.81
CA LYS A 112 -6.44 22.56 15.43
C LYS A 112 -7.79 22.19 16.09
N ASN A 113 -7.85 21.05 16.82
CA ASN A 113 -9.07 20.49 17.44
C ASN A 113 -9.20 20.66 18.95
N MET A 114 -8.10 20.80 19.72
CA MET A 114 -8.25 20.97 21.18
C MET A 114 -8.83 22.35 21.45
N ILE A 115 -8.26 23.40 20.85
CA ILE A 115 -8.68 24.79 21.06
C ILE A 115 -10.17 25.00 20.74
N PHE A 116 -10.70 24.44 19.65
CA PHE A 116 -12.11 24.70 19.28
C PHE A 116 -13.13 23.94 20.15
N ASN A 117 -12.83 22.70 20.58
CA ASN A 117 -13.73 21.95 21.46
C ASN A 117 -13.64 22.39 22.93
N GLU A 118 -12.50 22.94 23.35
CA GLU A 118 -12.29 23.53 24.68
C GLU A 118 -13.02 24.87 24.80
N ILE A 119 -12.96 25.72 23.76
CA ILE A 119 -13.75 26.96 23.66
C ILE A 119 -15.26 26.68 23.64
N ILE A 120 -15.73 25.63 22.94
CA ILE A 120 -17.15 25.25 22.94
C ILE A 120 -17.58 24.70 24.32
N LYS A 121 -16.71 23.98 25.03
CA LYS A 121 -17.00 23.51 26.40
C LYS A 121 -17.04 24.65 27.42
N GLU A 122 -16.14 25.62 27.32
CA GLU A 122 -16.12 26.81 28.20
C GLU A 122 -17.29 27.76 27.90
N GLY A 123 -17.67 27.92 26.62
CA GLY A 123 -18.79 28.79 26.23
C GLY A 123 -20.17 28.29 26.63
N VAL A 124 -20.37 26.97 26.77
CA VAL A 124 -21.67 26.39 27.21
C VAL A 124 -21.82 26.39 28.74
N GLY A 125 -20.72 26.53 29.49
CA GLY A 125 -20.74 26.61 30.96
C GLY A 125 -21.19 27.96 31.54
N LEU A 126 -21.28 29.01 30.72
CA LEU A 126 -21.67 30.38 31.15
C LEU A 126 -23.16 30.69 30.97
N VAL A 127 -23.96 29.76 30.45
CA VAL A 127 -25.40 29.96 30.18
C VAL A 127 -26.31 29.34 31.27
N HIS A 128 -25.71 28.73 32.31
CA HIS A 128 -26.42 28.08 33.42
C HIS A 128 -26.02 28.59 34.82
N GLN A 129 -25.70 29.88 34.95
CA GLN A 129 -25.70 30.59 36.24
C GLN A 129 -26.59 31.82 36.17
#